data_AF-A0A821CD57-F1
#
_entry.id   AF-A0A821CD57-F1
#
_cell.length_a   1.000
_cell.length_b   1.000
_cell.length_c   1.000
_cell.angle_alpha   90.00
_cell.angle_beta   90.00
_cell.angle_gamma   90.00
#
_symmetry.space_group_name_H-M   'P 1'
#
loop_
_entity.id
_entity.type
_entity.pdbx_description
1 polymer ?
#
loop_
_entity_poly.entity_id
_entity_poly.type
_entity_poly.pdbx_seq_one_letter_code
_entity_poly.pdbx_strand_id
1 'polypeptide(L)'
;MNIIDAYISLVQSMWSGEHKCIVPYPLKQCISRSSSQFYDFGQKDSHEFMNTLLNAIQTADSNSFITKLFRIHTQPMATCNEYQYSDITDETTTFLLPPIPEFKFDNRKHVLLEDLIKDFCQEYELDGQYYCHKCKKCPSAQHKTTITQPLPHALIIQLKRFPYNGTKRKINTLVQYKLEHQNLLSNNDTYHLYAIFGIVEV
;
A
#
# COMPACT_ATOMS: atom_id res chain seq x y z
N MET A 1 -4.01 28.41 -5.09
CA MET A 1 -4.38 27.40 -4.08
C MET A 1 -3.46 26.20 -4.23
N ASN A 2 -2.79 25.80 -3.15
CA ASN A 2 -1.92 24.63 -3.14
C ASN A 2 -2.74 23.34 -2.85
N ILE A 3 -2.11 22.16 -2.93
CA ILE A 3 -2.79 20.87 -2.70
C ILE A 3 -3.34 20.73 -1.27
N ILE A 4 -2.65 21.28 -0.27
CA ILE A 4 -3.03 21.21 1.14
C ILE A 4 -4.28 22.08 1.37
N ASP A 5 -4.29 23.32 0.88
CA ASP A 5 -5.45 24.21 0.96
C ASP A 5 -6.67 23.59 0.26
N ALA A 6 -6.46 22.98 -0.91
CA ALA A 6 -7.52 22.33 -1.68
C ALA A 6 -8.12 21.14 -0.91
N TYR A 7 -7.27 20.33 -0.27
CA TYR A 7 -7.68 19.22 0.57
C TYR A 7 -8.43 19.71 1.82
N ILE A 8 -7.89 20.70 2.54
CA ILE A 8 -8.52 21.27 3.74
C ILE A 8 -9.89 21.85 3.40
N SER A 9 -10.00 22.65 2.34
CA SER A 9 -11.27 23.23 1.91
C SER A 9 -12.32 22.17 1.55
N LEU A 10 -11.90 21.08 0.88
CA LEU A 10 -12.79 19.97 0.57
C LEU A 10 -13.28 19.29 1.84
N VAL A 11 -12.38 18.94 2.77
CA VAL A 11 -12.74 18.28 4.03
C VAL A 11 -13.68 19.18 4.84
N GLN A 12 -13.36 20.46 5.02
CA GLN A 12 -14.23 21.40 5.74
C GLN A 12 -15.63 21.46 5.13
N SER A 13 -15.74 21.48 3.80
CA SER A 13 -17.03 21.47 3.12
C SER A 13 -17.78 20.15 3.33
N MET A 14 -17.08 19.01 3.28
CA MET A 14 -17.69 17.67 3.49
C MET A 14 -18.25 17.51 4.89
N TRP A 15 -17.56 18.08 5.89
CA TRP A 15 -17.93 17.98 7.30
C TRP A 15 -18.82 19.13 7.78
N SER A 16 -19.18 20.11 6.93
CA SER A 16 -20.03 21.24 7.33
C SER A 16 -21.50 20.84 7.52
N GLY A 17 -21.94 19.75 6.91
CA GLY A 17 -23.35 19.32 6.90
C GLY A 17 -24.26 20.17 6.00
N GLU A 18 -23.72 21.19 5.34
CA GLU A 18 -24.48 22.11 4.47
C GLU A 18 -24.73 21.52 3.07
N HIS A 19 -23.90 20.56 2.66
CA HIS A 19 -23.88 20.04 1.30
C HIS A 19 -24.19 18.55 1.27
N LYS A 20 -25.13 18.13 0.41
CA LYS A 20 -25.39 16.70 0.14
C LYS A 20 -24.30 16.04 -0.70
N CYS A 21 -23.64 16.82 -1.55
CA CYS A 21 -22.59 16.39 -2.46
C CYS A 21 -21.68 17.57 -2.76
N ILE A 22 -20.39 17.33 -2.89
CA ILE A 22 -19.38 18.34 -3.18
C ILE A 22 -18.54 17.86 -4.35
N VAL A 23 -18.32 18.73 -5.33
CA VAL A 23 -17.46 18.44 -6.46
C VAL A 23 -16.03 18.90 -6.12
N PRO A 24 -15.04 17.99 -6.01
CA PRO A 24 -13.70 18.33 -5.56
C PRO A 24 -12.82 18.90 -6.70
N TYR A 25 -13.36 19.84 -7.49
CA TYR A 25 -12.68 20.37 -8.68
C TYR A 25 -11.29 20.95 -8.38
N PRO A 26 -11.11 21.75 -7.31
CA PRO A 26 -9.80 22.31 -7.03
C PRO A 26 -8.76 21.26 -6.62
N LEU A 27 -9.17 20.25 -5.86
CA LEU A 27 -8.30 19.13 -5.49
C LEU A 27 -7.90 18.34 -6.74
N LYS A 28 -8.85 18.04 -7.63
CA LYS A 28 -8.58 17.38 -8.91
C LYS A 28 -7.57 18.18 -9.74
N GLN A 29 -7.73 19.50 -9.88
CA GLN A 29 -6.78 20.33 -10.62
C GLN A 29 -5.36 20.25 -10.04
N CYS A 30 -5.22 20.26 -8.71
CA CYS A 30 -3.92 20.11 -8.06
C CYS A 30 -3.30 18.74 -8.35
N ILE A 31 -4.07 17.65 -8.25
CA ILE A 31 -3.59 16.29 -8.53
C ILE A 31 -3.20 16.11 -10.00
N SER A 32 -3.97 16.67 -10.94
CA SER A 32 -3.65 16.64 -12.37
C SER A 32 -2.34 17.35 -12.72
N ARG A 33 -1.91 18.33 -11.92
CA ARG A 33 -0.61 19.00 -12.07
C ARG A 33 0.53 18.14 -11.54
N SER A 34 0.28 17.35 -10.49
CA SER A 34 1.26 16.41 -9.91
C SER A 34 1.44 15.16 -10.76
N SER A 35 0.40 14.69 -11.44
CA SER A 35 0.48 13.56 -12.36
C SER A 35 -0.50 13.70 -13.52
N SER A 36 0.04 13.68 -14.74
CA SER A 36 -0.72 13.87 -15.98
C SER A 36 -1.72 12.75 -16.26
N GLN A 37 -1.55 11.58 -15.68
CA GLN A 37 -2.51 10.48 -15.83
C GLN A 37 -3.88 10.81 -15.24
N PHE A 38 -3.96 11.75 -14.29
CA PHE A 38 -5.22 12.26 -13.77
C PHE A 38 -5.64 13.53 -14.48
N TYR A 39 -5.14 13.88 -15.67
CA TYR A 39 -5.58 15.08 -16.38
C TYR A 39 -7.03 14.94 -16.87
N ASP A 40 -7.32 13.81 -17.50
CA ASP A 40 -8.63 13.49 -18.08
C ASP A 40 -9.71 13.13 -17.02
N PHE A 41 -10.86 12.66 -17.52
CA PHE A 41 -12.01 12.20 -16.73
C PHE A 41 -12.26 10.69 -16.90
N GLY A 42 -11.25 9.93 -17.36
CA GLY A 42 -11.35 8.48 -17.51
C GLY A 42 -11.30 7.74 -16.17
N GLN A 43 -11.59 6.43 -16.21
CA GLN A 43 -11.38 5.57 -15.04
C GLN A 43 -9.88 5.47 -14.71
N LYS A 44 -9.54 5.46 -13.42
CA LYS A 44 -8.16 5.42 -12.91
C LYS A 44 -8.07 4.48 -11.72
N ASP A 45 -6.85 4.02 -11.44
CA ASP A 45 -6.55 3.21 -10.26
C ASP A 45 -6.61 4.07 -8.98
N SER A 46 -7.42 3.64 -8.01
CA SER A 46 -7.58 4.33 -6.72
C SER A 46 -6.32 4.30 -5.87
N HIS A 47 -5.53 3.23 -5.94
CA HIS A 47 -4.24 3.13 -5.26
C HIS A 47 -3.29 4.19 -5.80
N GLU A 48 -3.24 4.32 -7.11
CA GLU A 48 -2.38 5.28 -7.78
C GLU A 48 -2.81 6.73 -7.47
N PHE A 49 -4.12 6.98 -7.42
CA PHE A 49 -4.67 8.27 -7.00
C PHE A 49 -4.26 8.61 -5.56
N MET A 50 -4.46 7.69 -4.62
CA MET A 50 -4.13 7.91 -3.21
C MET A 50 -2.63 8.14 -3.02
N ASN A 51 -1.79 7.33 -3.68
CA ASN A 51 -0.34 7.50 -3.64
C ASN A 51 0.07 8.87 -4.19
N THR A 52 -0.52 9.30 -5.31
CA THR A 52 -0.25 10.62 -5.90
C THR A 52 -0.67 11.76 -4.96
N LEU A 53 -1.84 11.64 -4.33
CA LEU A 53 -2.32 12.63 -3.37
C LEU A 53 -1.38 12.74 -2.15
N LEU A 54 -1.03 11.62 -1.53
CA LEU A 54 -0.19 11.59 -0.34
C LEU A 54 1.25 12.07 -0.66
N ASN A 55 1.79 11.71 -1.81
CA ASN A 55 3.08 12.23 -2.27
C ASN A 55 3.02 13.73 -2.54
N ALA A 56 1.96 14.24 -3.18
CA ALA A 56 1.80 15.68 -3.40
C ALA A 56 1.71 16.45 -2.07
N ILE A 57 1.02 15.90 -1.06
CA ILE A 57 0.98 16.46 0.29
C ILE A 57 2.37 16.42 0.95
N GLN A 58 3.08 15.29 0.88
CA GLN A 58 4.44 15.15 1.42
C GLN A 58 5.43 16.11 0.77
N THR A 59 5.32 16.36 -0.54
CA THR A 59 6.16 17.31 -1.25
C THR A 59 5.86 18.75 -0.85
N ALA A 60 4.57 19.08 -0.63
CA ALA A 60 4.17 20.41 -0.20
C ALA A 60 4.52 20.69 1.28
N ASP A 61 4.46 19.67 2.13
CA ASP A 61 4.85 19.73 3.53
C ASP A 61 5.51 18.41 3.97
N SER A 62 6.84 18.42 4.07
CA SER A 62 7.62 17.25 4.47
C SER A 62 7.34 16.80 5.90
N ASN A 63 6.78 17.69 6.71
CA ASN A 63 6.40 17.45 8.10
C ASN A 63 4.93 17.09 8.28
N SER A 64 4.18 16.96 7.18
CA SER A 64 2.75 16.70 7.19
C SER A 64 2.39 15.59 8.17
N PHE A 65 1.46 15.87 9.06
CA PHE A 65 0.95 14.87 9.99
C PHE A 65 0.27 13.70 9.24
N ILE A 66 -0.34 13.96 8.09
CA ILE A 66 -1.07 12.97 7.29
C ILE A 66 -0.10 11.85 6.86
N THR A 67 1.07 12.19 6.36
CA THR A 67 2.04 11.19 5.88
C THR A 67 2.72 10.47 7.04
N LYS A 68 2.94 11.15 8.17
CA LYS A 68 3.43 10.52 9.41
C LYS A 68 2.41 9.54 10.01
N LEU A 69 1.10 9.79 9.86
CA LEU A 69 0.04 8.92 10.35
C LEU A 69 0.09 7.53 9.71
N PHE A 70 0.38 7.48 8.41
CA PHE A 70 0.34 6.26 7.60
C PHE A 70 1.72 5.62 7.37
N ARG A 71 2.79 6.18 7.94
CA ARG A 71 4.15 5.72 7.65
C ARG A 71 4.41 4.35 8.25
N ILE A 72 4.71 3.40 7.39
CA ILE A 72 5.13 2.04 7.73
C ILE A 72 6.65 1.99 7.59
N HIS A 73 7.33 1.53 8.64
CA HIS A 73 8.76 1.27 8.62
C HIS A 73 9.01 -0.20 8.28
N THR A 74 9.87 -0.44 7.31
CA THR A 74 10.19 -1.79 6.84
C THR A 74 11.68 -1.99 6.69
N GLN A 75 12.14 -3.20 6.98
CA GLN A 75 13.49 -3.66 6.73
C GLN A 75 13.46 -4.87 5.79
N PRO A 76 13.46 -4.65 4.46
CA PRO A 76 13.82 -5.68 3.52
C PRO A 76 15.24 -6.19 3.77
N MET A 77 15.39 -7.51 3.74
CA MET A 77 16.65 -8.21 3.88
C MET A 77 16.78 -9.21 2.74
N ALA A 78 17.90 -9.16 2.02
CA ALA A 78 18.28 -10.15 1.03
C ALA A 78 19.55 -10.88 1.48
N THR A 79 19.43 -12.18 1.75
CA THR A 79 20.54 -13.04 2.19
C THR A 79 21.00 -13.93 1.04
N CYS A 80 22.25 -13.72 0.61
CA CYS A 80 22.90 -14.53 -0.41
C CYS A 80 23.06 -15.98 0.05
N ASN A 81 22.55 -16.94 -0.72
CA ASN A 81 22.61 -18.36 -0.36
C ASN A 81 24.05 -18.93 -0.36
N GLU A 82 24.92 -18.43 -1.24
CA GLU A 82 26.29 -18.93 -1.37
C GLU A 82 27.24 -18.38 -0.30
N TYR A 83 27.16 -17.08 -0.01
CA TYR A 83 28.12 -16.38 0.86
C TYR A 83 27.54 -16.08 2.25
N GLN A 84 26.24 -16.35 2.46
CA GLN A 84 25.53 -16.07 3.72
C GLN A 84 25.67 -14.61 4.17
N TYR A 85 25.82 -13.71 3.20
CA TYR A 85 25.86 -12.28 3.44
C TYR A 85 24.49 -11.69 3.20
N SER A 86 24.04 -10.88 4.16
CA SER A 86 22.74 -10.21 4.14
C SER A 86 22.92 -8.73 3.86
N ASP A 87 22.23 -8.25 2.83
CA ASP A 87 21.97 -6.82 2.65
C ASP A 87 20.64 -6.49 3.34
N ILE A 88 20.67 -5.50 4.23
CA ILE A 88 19.49 -5.00 4.95
C ILE A 88 19.35 -3.51 4.62
N THR A 89 18.13 -3.09 4.27
CA THR A 89 17.84 -1.69 3.93
C THR A 89 16.67 -1.18 4.77
N ASP A 90 16.82 -0.01 5.38
CA ASP A 90 15.70 0.68 6.01
C ASP A 90 14.88 1.41 4.96
N GLU A 91 13.59 1.10 4.88
CA GLU A 91 12.66 1.71 3.95
C GLU A 91 11.41 2.20 4.68
N THR A 92 10.71 3.15 4.06
CA THR A 92 9.38 3.55 4.52
C THR A 92 8.38 3.51 3.38
N THR A 93 7.21 2.95 3.63
CA THR A 93 6.08 2.94 2.70
C THR A 93 4.83 3.49 3.38
N THR A 94 3.86 3.94 2.58
CA THR A 94 2.55 4.37 3.06
C THR A 94 1.50 3.27 2.96
N PHE A 95 1.74 2.29 2.09
CA PHE A 95 0.81 1.20 1.80
C PHE A 95 1.46 -0.13 2.10
N LEU A 96 0.74 -1.00 2.80
CA LEU A 96 1.06 -2.41 2.88
C LEU A 96 0.43 -3.11 1.69
N LEU A 97 1.24 -3.84 0.92
CA LEU A 97 0.85 -4.42 -0.37
C LEU A 97 0.99 -5.95 -0.33
N PRO A 98 0.23 -6.66 0.53
CA PRO A 98 0.39 -8.10 0.64
C PRO A 98 -0.04 -8.79 -0.67
N PRO A 99 0.65 -9.86 -1.08
CA PRO A 99 0.27 -10.63 -2.25
C PRO A 99 -1.08 -11.31 -2.02
N ILE A 100 -1.87 -11.45 -3.08
CA ILE A 100 -3.16 -12.16 -3.01
C ILE A 100 -3.03 -13.44 -3.84
N PRO A 101 -3.30 -14.62 -3.26
CA PRO A 101 -3.27 -15.85 -4.02
C PRO A 101 -4.43 -15.89 -5.02
N GLU A 102 -4.19 -16.47 -6.19
CA GLU A 102 -5.19 -16.64 -7.23
C GLU A 102 -5.65 -18.10 -7.30
N PHE A 103 -6.87 -18.37 -6.85
CA PHE A 103 -7.45 -19.72 -6.90
C PHE A 103 -8.20 -19.93 -8.22
N LYS A 104 -7.59 -20.70 -9.14
CA LYS A 104 -8.14 -20.91 -10.49
C LYS A 104 -9.35 -21.86 -10.55
N PHE A 105 -9.56 -22.70 -9.53
CA PHE A 105 -10.50 -23.82 -9.60
C PHE A 105 -11.47 -23.94 -8.42
N ASP A 106 -11.39 -23.05 -7.42
CA ASP A 106 -12.23 -23.14 -6.22
C ASP A 106 -12.61 -21.75 -5.70
N ASN A 107 -13.81 -21.31 -6.10
CA ASN A 107 -14.36 -20.02 -5.70
C ASN A 107 -14.83 -19.96 -4.24
N ARG A 108 -14.77 -21.08 -3.48
CA ARG A 108 -15.09 -21.09 -2.05
C ARG A 108 -13.86 -20.82 -1.17
N LYS A 109 -12.67 -20.87 -1.76
CA LYS A 109 -11.44 -20.56 -1.04
C LYS A 109 -11.41 -19.08 -0.69
N HIS A 110 -11.22 -18.85 0.60
CA HIS A 110 -10.99 -17.54 1.18
C HIS A 110 -9.65 -17.56 1.89
N VAL A 111 -9.11 -16.38 2.13
CA VAL A 111 -7.89 -16.16 2.90
C VAL A 111 -8.18 -15.13 3.98
N LEU A 112 -7.55 -15.29 5.13
CA LEU A 112 -7.63 -14.29 6.19
C LEU A 112 -6.65 -13.16 5.88
N LEU A 113 -7.05 -11.92 6.18
CA LEU A 113 -6.19 -10.76 6.03
C LEU A 113 -4.89 -10.91 6.85
N GLU A 114 -4.99 -11.48 8.04
CA GLU A 114 -3.86 -11.75 8.92
C GLU A 114 -2.86 -12.71 8.28
N ASP A 115 -3.35 -13.70 7.52
CA ASP A 115 -2.47 -14.64 6.82
C ASP A 115 -1.75 -13.94 5.66
N LEU A 116 -2.43 -13.06 4.93
CA LEU A 116 -1.77 -12.26 3.87
C LEU A 116 -0.65 -11.36 4.40
N ILE A 117 -0.82 -10.78 5.59
CA ILE A 117 0.20 -9.95 6.23
C ILE A 117 1.36 -10.80 6.75
N LYS A 118 1.08 -11.98 7.31
CA LYS A 118 2.12 -12.94 7.70
C LYS A 118 2.93 -13.39 6.49
N ASP A 119 2.26 -13.75 5.40
CA ASP A 119 2.89 -14.17 4.15
C ASP A 119 3.76 -13.05 3.56
N PHE A 120 3.33 -11.78 3.66
CA PHE A 120 4.14 -10.62 3.26
C PHE A 120 5.46 -10.49 4.04
N CYS A 121 5.46 -10.87 5.32
CA CYS A 121 6.64 -10.85 6.19
C CYS A 121 7.43 -12.17 6.20
N GLN A 122 6.95 -13.19 5.47
CA GLN A 122 7.58 -14.49 5.40
C GLN A 122 8.82 -14.44 4.49
N GLU A 123 9.82 -15.26 4.82
CA GLU A 123 11.00 -15.44 3.99
C GLU A 123 10.65 -16.25 2.73
N TYR A 124 11.12 -15.79 1.57
CA TYR A 124 10.92 -16.45 0.28
C TYR A 124 12.17 -16.36 -0.59
N GLU A 125 12.32 -17.27 -1.54
CA GLU A 125 13.48 -17.30 -2.43
C GLU A 125 13.30 -16.35 -3.63
N LEU A 126 14.31 -15.52 -3.89
CA LEU A 126 14.45 -14.74 -5.11
C LEU A 126 15.15 -15.58 -6.17
N ASP A 127 14.41 -15.97 -7.20
CA ASP A 127 14.96 -16.78 -8.30
C ASP A 127 15.44 -15.88 -9.44
N GLY A 128 16.76 -15.77 -9.61
CA GLY A 128 17.43 -15.14 -10.76
C GLY A 128 17.46 -13.61 -10.79
N GLN A 129 17.05 -12.90 -9.74
CA GLN A 129 16.91 -11.43 -9.73
C GLN A 129 17.81 -10.69 -8.73
N TYR A 130 18.68 -11.40 -8.01
CA TYR A 130 19.56 -10.79 -7.02
C TYR A 130 20.99 -10.69 -7.57
N TYR A 131 21.64 -9.54 -7.35
CA TYR A 131 23.06 -9.37 -7.62
C TYR A 131 23.79 -9.12 -6.30
N CYS A 132 24.48 -10.12 -5.80
CA CYS A 132 25.25 -9.98 -4.57
C CYS A 132 26.60 -9.30 -4.86
N HIS A 133 26.85 -8.17 -4.20
CA HIS A 133 28.08 -7.38 -4.36
C HIS A 133 29.36 -8.11 -3.90
N LYS A 134 29.24 -9.10 -3.01
CA LYS A 134 30.39 -9.87 -2.50
C LYS A 134 30.79 -11.03 -3.42
N CYS A 135 29.85 -11.86 -3.85
CA CYS A 135 30.17 -13.01 -4.72
C CYS A 135 30.16 -12.66 -6.22
N LYS A 136 29.58 -11.51 -6.60
CA LYS A 136 29.47 -10.99 -7.98
C LYS A 136 28.71 -11.88 -8.97
N LYS A 137 28.09 -12.97 -8.51
CA LYS A 137 27.48 -14.00 -9.40
C LYS A 137 26.24 -14.71 -8.86
N CYS A 138 25.82 -14.49 -7.61
CA CYS A 138 24.80 -15.35 -7.00
C CYS A 138 23.42 -15.09 -7.61
N PRO A 139 22.79 -16.09 -8.27
CA PRO A 139 21.48 -15.94 -8.87
C PRO A 139 20.34 -16.18 -7.86
N SER A 140 20.61 -16.65 -6.64
CA SER A 140 19.58 -16.98 -5.64
C SER A 140 19.84 -16.37 -4.26
N ALA A 141 18.81 -15.82 -3.64
CA ALA A 141 18.87 -15.26 -2.28
C ALA A 141 17.56 -15.48 -1.53
N GLN A 142 17.64 -15.58 -0.21
CA GLN A 142 16.45 -15.49 0.64
C GLN A 142 16.09 -14.02 0.82
N HIS A 143 14.83 -13.66 0.60
CA HIS A 143 14.32 -12.33 0.85
C HIS A 143 13.27 -12.35 1.96
N LYS A 144 13.35 -11.38 2.87
CA LYS A 144 12.39 -11.21 3.94
C LYS A 144 12.17 -9.73 4.21
N THR A 145 10.92 -9.32 4.30
CA THR A 145 10.57 -7.96 4.74
C THR A 145 10.11 -8.02 6.20
N THR A 146 10.72 -7.20 7.06
CA THR A 146 10.28 -7.07 8.45
C THR A 146 9.63 -5.71 8.65
N ILE A 147 8.44 -5.65 9.25
CA ILE A 147 7.83 -4.39 9.68
C ILE A 147 8.43 -4.00 11.02
N THR A 148 8.96 -2.79 11.12
CA THR A 148 9.70 -2.31 12.29
C THR A 148 8.97 -1.19 13.02
N GLN A 149 9.44 -0.88 14.23
CA GLN A 149 8.95 0.25 15.01
C GLN A 149 9.52 1.57 14.46
N PRO A 150 8.81 2.70 14.61
CA PRO A 150 7.46 2.81 15.17
C PRO A 150 6.40 2.24 14.21
N LEU A 151 5.36 1.60 14.76
CA LEU A 151 4.21 1.16 13.96
C LEU A 151 3.39 2.36 13.46
N PRO A 152 2.75 2.24 12.28
CA PRO A 152 1.87 3.28 11.76
C PRO A 152 0.67 3.49 12.69
N HIS A 153 0.31 4.74 12.96
CA HIS A 153 -0.90 5.07 13.73
C HIS A 153 -2.17 4.67 12.98
N ALA A 154 -2.16 4.77 11.64
CA ALA A 154 -3.22 4.27 10.78
C ALA A 154 -2.61 3.44 9.66
N LEU A 155 -3.12 2.22 9.46
CA LEU A 155 -2.61 1.30 8.46
C LEU A 155 -3.48 1.35 7.20
N ILE A 156 -2.86 1.57 6.04
CA ILE A 156 -3.51 1.42 4.74
C ILE A 156 -3.03 0.11 4.11
N ILE A 157 -3.95 -0.83 3.91
CA ILE A 157 -3.68 -2.09 3.22
C ILE A 157 -4.30 -2.02 1.83
N GLN A 158 -3.46 -2.12 0.80
CA GLN A 158 -3.90 -2.14 -0.57
C GLN A 158 -3.73 -3.54 -1.16
N LEU A 159 -4.87 -4.17 -1.45
CA LEU A 159 -4.95 -5.46 -2.09
C LEU A 159 -4.73 -5.31 -3.61
N LYS A 160 -3.58 -5.79 -4.12
CA LYS A 160 -3.27 -5.80 -5.56
C LYS A 160 -4.07 -6.87 -6.31
N ARG A 161 -5.32 -6.57 -6.63
CA ARG A 161 -6.23 -7.49 -7.37
C ARG A 161 -6.00 -7.51 -8.87
N PHE A 162 -5.16 -6.63 -9.42
CA PHE A 162 -4.82 -6.56 -10.83
C PHE A 162 -3.32 -6.83 -11.00
N PRO A 163 -2.91 -8.06 -11.37
CA PRO A 163 -1.50 -8.40 -11.53
C PRO A 163 -0.90 -7.77 -12.80
N TYR A 164 0.36 -7.35 -12.71
CA TYR A 164 1.13 -6.80 -13.85
C TYR A 164 1.69 -7.88 -14.78
N ASN A 165 0.99 -9.00 -14.95
CA ASN A 165 1.41 -10.13 -15.80
C ASN A 165 0.85 -10.03 -17.24
N GLY A 166 0.40 -8.84 -17.65
CA GLY A 166 -0.24 -8.59 -18.95
C GLY A 166 -1.69 -9.03 -19.02
N THR A 167 -2.23 -9.73 -18.02
CA THR A 167 -3.66 -10.03 -17.95
C THR A 167 -4.41 -8.85 -17.32
N LYS A 168 -5.57 -8.50 -17.89
CA LYS A 168 -6.50 -7.55 -17.28
C LYS A 168 -7.45 -8.23 -16.29
N ARG A 169 -7.11 -9.43 -15.81
CA ARG A 169 -7.99 -10.24 -14.97
C ARG A 169 -7.91 -9.77 -13.53
N LYS A 170 -9.07 -9.55 -12.93
CA LYS A 170 -9.22 -9.28 -11.51
C LYS A 170 -9.12 -10.57 -10.69
N ILE A 171 -8.29 -10.55 -9.66
CA ILE A 171 -8.22 -11.59 -8.64
C ILE A 171 -9.45 -11.44 -7.73
N ASN A 172 -10.39 -12.38 -7.86
CA ASN A 172 -11.64 -12.40 -7.12
C ASN A 172 -11.58 -13.19 -5.80
N THR A 173 -10.39 -13.59 -5.37
CA THR A 173 -10.17 -14.28 -4.09
C THR A 173 -10.82 -13.50 -2.95
N LEU A 174 -11.69 -14.18 -2.19
CA LEU A 174 -12.34 -13.60 -1.02
C LEU A 174 -11.30 -13.42 0.09
N VAL A 175 -11.10 -12.19 0.52
CA VAL A 175 -10.25 -11.87 1.67
C VAL A 175 -11.16 -11.57 2.84
N GLN A 176 -11.13 -12.43 3.85
CA GLN A 176 -11.87 -12.27 5.09
C GLN A 176 -11.04 -11.44 6.05
N TYR A 177 -11.66 -10.44 6.66
CA TYR A 177 -11.05 -9.53 7.63
C TYR A 177 -11.98 -9.39 8.83
N LYS A 178 -11.44 -8.85 9.93
CA LYS A 178 -12.19 -8.59 11.16
C LYS A 178 -12.39 -7.08 11.32
N LEU A 179 -13.32 -6.69 12.18
CA LEU A 179 -13.49 -5.28 12.56
C LEU A 179 -12.42 -4.82 13.55
N GLU A 180 -11.86 -5.76 14.32
CA GLU A 180 -10.76 -5.53 15.24
C GLU A 180 -9.69 -6.59 15.00
N HIS A 181 -8.45 -6.14 14.94
CA HIS A 181 -7.27 -6.96 14.76
C HIS A 181 -6.32 -6.72 15.93
N GLN A 182 -5.88 -7.79 16.58
CA GLN A 182 -4.88 -7.79 17.64
C GLN A 182 -3.66 -8.56 17.17
N ASN A 183 -2.45 -8.10 17.52
CA ASN A 183 -1.20 -8.70 17.08
C ASN A 183 -1.09 -8.81 15.55
N LEU A 184 -1.47 -7.74 14.84
CA LEU A 184 -1.52 -7.71 13.38
C LEU A 184 -0.13 -7.53 12.76
N LEU A 185 0.62 -6.53 13.21
CA LEU A 185 1.97 -6.21 12.73
C LEU A 185 3.04 -6.58 13.77
N SER A 186 2.74 -6.43 15.06
CA SER A 186 3.63 -6.84 16.16
C SER A 186 2.87 -7.30 17.39
N ASN A 187 3.56 -7.92 18.35
CA ASN A 187 2.93 -8.27 19.62
C ASN A 187 2.40 -7.01 20.34
N ASN A 188 1.19 -7.10 20.89
CA ASN A 188 0.46 -6.06 21.62
C ASN A 188 0.03 -4.83 20.81
N ASP A 189 -0.04 -4.92 19.47
CA ASP A 189 -0.72 -3.89 18.68
C ASP A 189 -2.23 -4.18 18.55
N THR A 190 -3.01 -3.13 18.28
CA THR A 190 -4.45 -3.25 18.03
C THR A 190 -4.87 -2.25 16.97
N TYR A 191 -5.59 -2.75 15.95
CA TYR A 191 -6.12 -1.95 14.86
C TYR A 191 -7.62 -2.21 14.71
N HIS A 192 -8.39 -1.13 14.51
CA HIS A 192 -9.81 -1.21 14.17
C HIS A 192 -10.00 -0.86 12.69
N LEU A 193 -10.87 -1.60 12.02
CA LEU A 193 -11.23 -1.33 10.64
C LEU A 193 -12.17 -0.12 10.57
N TYR A 194 -11.69 0.98 9.98
CA TYR A 194 -12.48 2.21 9.81
C TYR A 194 -13.18 2.30 8.46
N ALA A 195 -12.54 1.85 7.38
CA ALA A 195 -13.06 2.01 6.04
C ALA A 195 -12.54 0.92 5.09
N ILE A 196 -13.37 0.60 4.09
CA ILE A 196 -13.01 -0.25 2.97
C ILE A 196 -13.25 0.56 1.71
N PHE A 197 -12.19 0.75 0.92
CA PHE A 197 -12.28 1.40 -0.37
C PHE A 197 -12.21 0.33 -1.45
N GLY A 198 -13.23 0.26 -2.29
CA GLY A 198 -13.25 -0.58 -3.47
C GLY A 198 -13.69 0.27 -4.66
N ILE A 199 -13.05 0.08 -5.80
CA ILE A 199 -13.62 0.54 -7.07
C ILE A 199 -14.87 -0.31 -7.31
N VAL A 200 -16.03 0.32 -7.21
CA VAL A 200 -17.27 -0.23 -7.79
C VAL A 200 -17.07 -0.10 -9.29
N GLU A 201 -16.83 -1.23 -9.96
CA GLU A 201 -16.96 -1.30 -11.43
C GLU A 201 -18.43 -1.00 -11.74
N VAL A 202 -18.68 0.16 -12.36
CA VAL A 202 -19.96 0.48 -13.02
C VAL A 202 -19.82 0.10 -14.49
#